data_AF-A0A532B644-F1
#
_entry.id   AF-A0A532B644-F1
#
_cell.length_a   1.000
_cell.length_b   1.000
_cell.length_c   1.000
_cell.angle_alpha   90.00
_cell.angle_beta   90.00
_cell.angle_gamma   90.00
#
_symmetry.space_group_name_H-M   'P 1'
#
loop_
_entity.id
_entity.type
_entity.pdbx_description
1 polymer ?
#
loop_
_entity_poly.entity_id
_entity_poly.type
_entity_poly.pdbx_seq_one_letter_code
_entity_poly.pdbx_strand_id
1 'polypeptide(L)' 'RSQQTPSVVYGFGHGHLGLTQAAATGRLIRELVLGQNPSLDLGPFSPQRF' A
#
# COMPACT_ATOMS: atom_id res chain seq x y z
N ARG A 1 5.74 0.91 2.14
CA ARG A 1 6.97 1.63 1.72
C ARG A 1 8.16 0.73 1.97
N SER A 2 9.19 0.73 1.12
CA SER A 2 10.42 -0.02 1.37
C SER A 2 11.22 0.57 2.53
N GLN A 3 11.80 -0.29 3.38
CA GLN A 3 12.66 0.14 4.48
C GLN A 3 14.06 0.56 3.99
N GLN A 4 14.59 -0.09 2.94
CA GLN A 4 15.92 0.24 2.40
C GLN A 4 15.89 1.40 1.42
N THR A 5 14.75 1.65 0.76
CA THR A 5 14.62 2.71 -0.24
C THR A 5 13.27 3.43 -0.08
N PRO A 6 13.20 4.48 0.74
CA PRO A 6 11.93 5.12 1.13
C PRO A 6 11.07 5.66 -0.03
N SER A 7 11.67 5.92 -1.20
CA SER A 7 10.96 6.35 -2.41
C SER A 7 10.19 5.22 -3.12
N VAL A 8 10.40 3.96 -2.72
CA VAL A 8 9.73 2.80 -3.29
C VAL A 8 8.49 2.43 -2.48
N VAL A 9 7.35 2.34 -3.15
CA VAL A 9 6.07 1.88 -2.59
C VAL A 9 5.65 0.58 -3.26
N TYR A 10 5.21 -0.37 -2.45
CA TYR A 10 4.73 -1.68 -2.90
C TYR A 10 3.20 -1.71 -2.82
N GLY A 11 2.56 -2.21 -3.88
CA GLY A 11 1.11 -2.37 -3.96
C GLY A 11 0.76 -3.69 -4.62
N PHE A 12 1.00 -4.80 -3.92
CA PHE A 12 0.74 -6.16 -4.38
C PHE A 12 -0.02 -6.96 -3.31
N GLY A 13 -0.34 -8.23 -3.61
CA GLY A 13 -1.00 -9.13 -2.66
C GLY A 13 -2.52 -9.23 -2.80
N HIS A 14 -3.09 -8.72 -3.89
CA HIS A 14 -4.55 -8.66 -4.12
C HIS A 14 -5.20 -9.96 -4.60
N GLY A 15 -4.41 -11.00 -4.92
CA GLY A 15 -4.92 -12.23 -5.51
C GLY A 15 -5.76 -11.97 -6.77
N HIS A 16 -6.92 -12.65 -6.88
CA HIS A 16 -7.85 -12.47 -8.01
C HIS A 16 -8.67 -11.18 -7.97
N LEU A 17 -8.58 -10.39 -6.88
CA LEU A 17 -9.40 -9.19 -6.67
C LEU A 17 -8.68 -7.88 -7.05
N GLY A 18 -7.51 -7.97 -7.71
CA GLY A 18 -6.69 -6.80 -8.04
C GLY A 18 -7.42 -5.71 -8.83
N LEU A 19 -8.20 -6.09 -9.85
CA LEU A 19 -8.95 -5.10 -10.66
C LEU A 19 -10.03 -4.40 -9.83
N THR A 20 -10.81 -5.16 -9.06
CA THR A 20 -11.86 -4.63 -8.17
C THR A 20 -11.29 -3.66 -7.13
N GLN A 21 -10.07 -3.91 -6.66
CA GLN A 21 -9.41 -3.13 -5.62
C GLN A 21 -8.46 -2.04 -6.16
N ALA A 22 -8.32 -1.91 -7.48
CA ALA A 22 -7.31 -1.04 -8.09
C ALA A 22 -7.48 0.43 -7.69
N ALA A 23 -8.71 0.96 -7.73
CA ALA A 23 -8.99 2.35 -7.36
C ALA A 23 -8.67 2.65 -5.89
N ALA A 24 -9.08 1.76 -4.98
CA ALA A 24 -8.78 1.90 -3.56
C ALA A 24 -7.27 1.82 -3.28
N THR A 25 -6.58 0.88 -3.93
CA THR A 25 -5.11 0.74 -3.82
C THR A 25 -4.39 1.98 -4.32
N GLY A 26 -4.81 2.53 -5.46
CA GLY A 26 -4.23 3.75 -6.01
C GLY A 26 -4.35 4.96 -5.07
N ARG A 27 -5.50 5.09 -4.39
CA ARG A 27 -5.70 6.12 -3.36
C ARG A 27 -4.70 5.96 -2.20
N LEU A 28 -4.56 4.76 -1.66
CA LEU A 28 -3.61 4.49 -0.57
C LEU A 28 -2.16 4.75 -1.00
N ILE A 29 -1.78 4.37 -2.22
CA ILE A 29 -0.45 4.67 -2.78
C ILE A 29 -0.21 6.17 -2.85
N ARG A 30 -1.19 6.95 -3.34
CA ARG A 30 -1.09 8.42 -3.38
C ARG A 30 -0.86 8.99 -1.98
N GLU A 31 -1.63 8.56 -0.98
CA GLU A 31 -1.49 9.03 0.40
C GLU A 31 -0.08 8.73 0.94
N LEU A 32 0.44 7.52 0.71
CA LEU A 32 1.81 7.13 1.10
C LEU A 32 2.92 7.90 0.38
N VAL A 33 2.74 8.20 -0.90
CA VAL A 33 3.70 8.98 -1.69
C VAL A 33 3.73 10.44 -1.21
N LEU A 34 2.57 11.01 -0.88
CA LEU A 34 2.45 12.37 -0.35
C LEU A 34 2.79 12.50 1.15
N GLY A 35 3.12 11.40 1.83
CA GLY A 35 3.42 11.40 3.26
C GLY A 35 2.21 11.69 4.15
N GLN A 36 1.00 11.43 3.65
CA GLN A 36 -0.24 11.59 4.39
C GLN A 36 -0.52 10.37 5.25
N ASN A 37 -1.30 10.55 6.32
CA ASN A 37 -1.85 9.40 7.05
C ASN A 37 -2.80 8.62 6.11
N PRO A 38 -2.56 7.31 5.89
CA PRO A 38 -3.43 6.51 5.07
C PRO A 38 -4.86 6.47 5.60
N SER A 39 -5.84 6.43 4.71
CA SER A 39 -7.25 6.37 5.06
C SER A 39 -7.68 5.04 5.70
N LEU A 40 -6.79 4.04 5.70
CA LEU A 40 -6.98 2.70 6.26
C LEU A 40 -5.71 2.30 7.01
N ASP A 41 -5.84 1.60 8.14
CA ASP A 41 -4.67 1.00 8.80
C ASP A 41 -4.02 -0.05 7.90
N LEU A 42 -2.74 0.16 7.58
CA LEU A 42 -1.96 -0.71 6.71
C LEU A 42 -1.18 -1.79 7.47
N GLY A 43 -1.20 -1.80 8.80
CA GLY A 43 -0.54 -2.79 9.65
C GLY A 43 -0.81 -4.24 9.23
N PRO A 44 -2.08 -4.64 9.00
CA PRO A 44 -2.42 -6.00 8.54
C PRO A 44 -1.86 -6.38 7.16
N PHE A 45 -1.41 -5.40 6.36
CA PHE A 45 -0.83 -5.60 5.03
C PHE A 45 0.69 -5.41 5.02
N SER A 46 1.30 -5.17 6.18
CA SER A 46 2.76 -5.02 6.30
C SER A 46 3.49 -6.30 5.87
N PRO A 47 4.53 -6.21 5.03
CA PRO A 47 5.35 -7.37 4.70
C PRO A 47 6.15 -7.90 5.92
N GLN A 48 6.27 -7.12 7.01
CA GLN A 48 6.92 -7.54 8.27
C GLN A 48 6.00 -8.34 9.21
N ARG A 49 4.76 -8.63 8.81
CA ARG A 49 3.80 -9.38 9.65
C ARG A 49 4.03 -10.90 9.68
N PHE A 50 5.07 -11.36 8.98
CA PHE A 50 5.53 -12.74 8.89
C PHE A 50 7.01 -12.77 9.24
#